data_AF-A0ABD1DSP0-F1
#
_entry.id   AF-A0ABD1DSP0-F1
#
_cell.length_a   1.000
_cell.length_b   1.000
_cell.length_c   1.000
_cell.angle_alpha   90.00
_cell.angle_beta   90.00
_cell.angle_gamma   90.00
#
_symmetry.space_group_name_H-M   'P 1'
#
loop_
_entity.id
_entity.type
_entity.pdbx_description
1 polymer ?
#
loop_
_entity_poly.entity_id
_entity_poly.type
_entity_poly.pdbx_seq_one_letter_code
_entity_poly.pdbx_strand_id
1 'polypeptide(L)'
;MDVSAHVRSKVLQIRHCIQGQNAVPLSWQHQVLEGTVERLEDKSLLVRKNSIALIKTSLEHNPFSAKLSLAELCRQYGTEDCQPQEIRNKMKCLLLGCYVKLQQVCT
;
A
#
# COMPACT_ATOMS: atom_id res chain seq x y z
N MET A 1 -12.94 -3.77 -17.84
CA MET A 1 -11.87 -4.78 -18.00
C MET A 1 -11.68 -5.02 -19.48
N ASP A 2 -10.44 -5.06 -19.98
CA ASP A 2 -10.17 -5.26 -21.41
C ASP A 2 -10.66 -6.63 -21.90
N VAL A 3 -11.28 -6.67 -23.08
CA VAL A 3 -11.90 -7.88 -23.65
C VAL A 3 -10.82 -8.89 -24.07
N SER A 4 -9.68 -8.40 -24.57
CA SER A 4 -8.62 -9.25 -25.10
C SER A 4 -7.71 -9.78 -24.01
N ALA A 5 -7.64 -11.11 -23.91
CA ALA A 5 -6.68 -11.78 -23.03
C ALA A 5 -5.22 -11.44 -23.39
N HIS A 6 -4.94 -11.12 -24.65
CA HIS A 6 -3.60 -10.77 -25.11
C HIS A 6 -3.15 -9.43 -24.51
N VAL A 7 -4.01 -8.40 -24.57
CA VAL A 7 -3.71 -7.08 -24.00
C VAL A 7 -3.49 -7.18 -22.50
N ARG A 8 -4.38 -7.89 -21.79
CA ARG A 8 -4.25 -8.12 -20.34
C ARG A 8 -2.94 -8.82 -19.97
N SER A 9 -2.54 -9.84 -20.74
CA SER A 9 -1.26 -10.53 -20.55
C SER A 9 -0.07 -9.59 -20.80
N LYS A 10 -0.13 -8.76 -21.83
CA LYS A 10 0.94 -7.82 -22.16
C LYS A 10 1.11 -6.74 -21.08
N VAL A 11 0.01 -6.23 -20.53
CA VAL A 11 0.04 -5.29 -19.40
C VAL A 11 0.75 -5.89 -18.19
N LEU A 12 0.45 -7.15 -17.85
CA LEU A 12 1.13 -7.86 -16.75
C LEU A 12 2.62 -8.05 -17.03
N GLN A 13 3.01 -8.36 -18.26
CA GLN A 13 4.41 -8.48 -18.65
C GLN A 13 5.16 -7.14 -18.54
N ILE A 14 4.54 -6.03 -18.93
CA ILE A 14 5.14 -4.70 -18.81
C ILE A 14 5.33 -4.35 -17.33
N ARG A 15 4.31 -4.58 -16.50
CA ARG A 15 4.42 -4.40 -15.03
C ARG A 15 5.56 -5.23 -14.44
N HIS A 16 5.69 -6.48 -14.86
CA HIS A 16 6.77 -7.36 -14.43
C HIS A 16 8.15 -6.81 -14.84
N CYS A 17 8.29 -6.31 -16.06
CA CYS A 17 9.53 -5.68 -16.53
C CYS A 17 9.91 -4.44 -15.70
N ILE A 18 8.95 -3.55 -15.42
CA ILE A 18 9.18 -2.34 -14.63
C ILE A 18 9.53 -2.71 -13.18
N GLN A 19 8.85 -3.70 -12.61
CA GLN A 19 9.09 -4.16 -11.25
C GLN A 19 10.46 -4.83 -11.10
N GLY A 20 10.90 -5.62 -12.08
CA GLY A 20 12.26 -6.18 -12.10
C GLY A 20 13.37 -5.13 -12.19
N GLN A 21 13.07 -3.92 -12.66
CA GLN A 21 14.00 -2.79 -12.65
C GLN A 21 13.90 -1.94 -11.36
N ASN A 22 13.07 -2.35 -10.39
CA ASN A 22 12.76 -1.56 -9.19
C ASN A 22 12.26 -0.13 -9.48
N ALA A 23 11.67 0.09 -10.66
CA ALA A 23 11.24 1.41 -11.13
C ALA A 23 9.80 1.75 -10.71
N VAL A 24 9.16 0.92 -9.87
CA VAL A 24 7.79 1.16 -9.37
C VAL A 24 7.85 1.98 -8.08
N PRO A 25 7.22 3.17 -8.03
CA PRO A 25 7.12 3.97 -6.81
C PRO A 25 6.44 3.18 -5.69
N LEU A 26 6.95 3.31 -4.46
CA LEU A 26 6.43 2.63 -3.26
C LEU A 26 4.91 2.82 -3.07
N SER A 27 4.42 4.03 -3.34
CA SER A 27 2.98 4.37 -3.25
C SER A 27 2.10 3.55 -4.18
N TRP A 28 2.63 3.01 -5.28
CA TRP A 28 1.88 2.28 -6.29
C TRP A 28 2.08 0.77 -6.22
N GLN A 29 3.10 0.29 -5.51
CA GLN A 29 3.40 -1.14 -5.40
C GLN A 29 2.20 -1.93 -4.86
N HIS A 30 1.51 -1.39 -3.84
CA HIS A 30 0.32 -2.02 -3.27
C HIS A 30 -0.82 -2.11 -4.30
N GLN A 31 -1.14 -1.01 -4.97
CA GLN A 31 -2.20 -0.97 -5.99
C GLN A 31 -1.91 -1.89 -7.18
N VAL A 32 -0.64 -1.98 -7.59
CA VAL A 32 -0.21 -2.88 -8.67
C VAL A 32 -0.36 -4.33 -8.22
N LEU A 33 -0.01 -4.66 -6.98
CA LEU A 33 -0.11 -6.00 -6.43
C LEU A 33 -1.58 -6.43 -6.25
N GLU A 34 -2.42 -5.59 -5.68
CA GLU A 34 -3.86 -5.82 -5.52
C GLU A 34 -4.52 -6.14 -6.87
N GLY A 35 -4.30 -5.27 -7.87
CA GLY A 35 -4.81 -5.50 -9.22
C GLY A 35 -4.19 -6.69 -9.95
N THR A 36 -3.11 -7.29 -9.42
CA THR A 36 -2.51 -8.53 -9.93
C THR A 36 -3.12 -9.76 -9.27
N VAL A 37 -3.40 -9.69 -7.96
CA VAL A 37 -4.08 -10.74 -7.20
C VAL A 37 -5.49 -10.98 -7.76
N GLU A 38 -6.22 -9.92 -8.09
CA GLU A 38 -7.53 -10.01 -8.77
C GLU A 38 -7.46 -10.76 -10.11
N ARG A 39 -6.28 -10.84 -10.75
CA ARG A 39 -6.07 -11.48 -12.06
C ARG A 39 -5.62 -12.93 -11.93
N LEU A 40 -5.55 -13.48 -10.71
CA LEU A 40 -5.29 -14.91 -10.49
C LEU A 40 -6.49 -15.79 -10.87
N GLU A 41 -7.70 -15.24 -10.81
CA GLU A 41 -8.94 -15.95 -11.14
C GLU A 41 -9.36 -15.75 -12.61
N ASP A 42 -8.44 -15.27 -13.45
CA ASP A 42 -8.74 -15.00 -14.85
C ASP A 42 -9.01 -16.27 -15.67
N LYS A 43 -10.00 -16.21 -16.56
CA LYS A 43 -10.33 -17.32 -17.47
C LYS A 43 -9.14 -17.72 -18.36
N SER A 44 -8.30 -16.78 -18.75
CA SER A 44 -7.12 -17.05 -19.57
C SER A 44 -5.96 -17.60 -18.74
N LEU A 45 -5.44 -18.77 -19.13
CA LEU A 45 -4.25 -19.35 -18.53
C LEU A 45 -3.02 -18.43 -18.65
N LEU A 46 -2.87 -17.71 -19.77
CA LEU A 46 -1.72 -16.84 -20.00
C LEU A 46 -1.70 -15.68 -19.01
N VAL A 47 -2.88 -15.11 -18.71
CA VAL A 47 -3.02 -14.04 -17.72
C VAL A 47 -2.64 -14.56 -16.35
N ARG A 48 -3.18 -15.71 -15.93
CA ARG A 48 -2.85 -16.34 -14.63
C ARG A 48 -1.35 -16.61 -14.47
N LYS A 49 -0.69 -17.15 -15.50
CA LYS A 49 0.76 -17.38 -15.49
C LYS A 49 1.56 -16.09 -15.29
N ASN A 50 1.20 -15.03 -16.02
CA ASN A 50 1.88 -13.73 -15.87
C ASN A 50 1.59 -13.08 -14.51
N SER A 51 0.39 -13.24 -13.96
CA SER A 51 0.05 -12.75 -12.62
C SER A 51 0.90 -13.41 -11.53
N ILE A 52 1.05 -14.73 -11.59
CA ILE A 52 1.90 -15.47 -10.64
C ILE A 52 3.36 -15.02 -10.74
N ALA A 53 3.88 -14.87 -11.96
CA ALA A 53 5.25 -14.38 -12.18
C ALA A 53 5.45 -12.98 -11.56
N LEU A 54 4.49 -12.07 -11.77
CA LEU A 54 4.54 -10.72 -11.20
C LEU A 54 4.51 -10.73 -9.67
N ILE A 55 3.65 -11.55 -9.05
CA ILE A 55 3.60 -11.68 -7.58
C ILE A 55 4.93 -12.21 -7.04
N LYS A 56 5.51 -13.22 -7.68
CA LYS A 56 6.81 -13.77 -7.29
C LYS A 56 7.89 -12.68 -7.30
N THR A 57 8.02 -11.96 -8.40
CA THR A 57 9.00 -10.87 -8.53
C THR A 57 8.74 -9.75 -7.52
N SER A 58 7.46 -9.45 -7.22
CA SER A 58 7.09 -8.45 -6.21
C SER A 58 7.52 -8.85 -4.80
N LEU A 59 7.53 -10.14 -4.48
CA LEU A 59 7.99 -10.65 -3.18
C LEU A 59 9.52 -10.65 -3.10
N GLU A 60 10.21 -11.04 -4.18
CA GLU A 60 11.67 -11.02 -4.26
C GLU A 60 12.23 -9.59 -4.15
N HIS A 61 11.57 -8.62 -4.78
CA HIS A 61 11.96 -7.21 -4.77
C HIS A 61 11.22 -6.39 -3.70
N ASN A 62 10.72 -7.05 -2.66
CA ASN A 62 9.99 -6.35 -1.60
C ASN A 62 10.95 -5.46 -0.78
N PRO A 63 10.75 -4.14 -0.74
CA PRO A 63 11.60 -3.21 0.01
C PRO A 63 11.60 -3.45 1.53
N PHE A 64 10.65 -4.24 2.05
CA PHE A 64 10.51 -4.58 3.46
C PHE A 64 10.93 -6.03 3.79
N SER A 65 11.44 -6.78 2.80
CA SER A 65 11.67 -8.24 2.89
C SER A 65 12.52 -8.68 4.09
N ALA A 66 13.51 -7.88 4.49
CA ALA A 66 14.39 -8.20 5.63
C ALA A 66 13.71 -8.09 7.02
N LYS A 67 12.51 -7.50 7.14
CA LYS A 67 11.83 -7.20 8.42
C LYS A 67 10.47 -7.89 8.56
N LEU A 68 10.18 -8.91 7.76
CA LEU A 68 8.82 -9.47 7.58
C LEU A 68 8.33 -10.41 8.70
N SER A 69 8.91 -10.35 9.89
CA SER A 69 8.32 -10.97 11.07
C SER A 69 7.04 -10.19 11.41
N LEU A 70 5.87 -10.78 11.18
CA LEU A 70 4.57 -10.16 11.49
C LEU A 70 4.53 -9.68 12.95
N ALA A 71 5.13 -10.46 13.86
CA ALA A 71 5.24 -10.12 15.27
C ALA A 71 6.12 -8.88 15.52
N GLU A 72 7.26 -8.77 14.83
CA GLU A 72 8.16 -7.61 14.91
C GLU A 72 7.46 -6.35 14.40
N LEU A 73 6.73 -6.48 13.29
CA LEU A 73 6.05 -5.39 12.60
C LEU A 73 4.84 -4.88 13.40
N CYS A 74 4.03 -5.78 13.97
CA CYS A 74 2.94 -5.41 14.87
C CYS A 74 3.44 -4.70 16.14
N ARG A 75 4.58 -5.14 16.69
CA ARG A 75 5.18 -4.51 17.87
C ARG A 75 5.70 -3.11 17.54
N GLN A 76 6.38 -2.92 16.40
CA GLN A 76 6.84 -1.60 15.94
C GLN A 76 5.67 -0.67 15.68
N TYR A 77 4.65 -1.15 14.97
CA TYR A 77 3.43 -0.42 14.68
C TYR A 77 2.73 0.08 15.95
N GLY A 78 2.59 -0.79 16.97
CA GLY A 78 2.00 -0.39 18.26
C GLY A 78 2.77 0.72 18.99
N THR A 79 4.11 0.75 18.85
CA THR A 79 4.92 1.83 19.44
C THR A 79 4.87 3.12 18.62
N GLU A 80 4.82 3.00 17.29
CA GLU A 80 4.83 4.14 16.37
C GLU A 80 3.46 4.83 16.28
N ASP A 81 2.34 4.13 16.52
CA ASP A 81 0.98 4.72 16.51
C ASP A 81 0.69 5.61 17.73
N CYS A 82 1.34 5.33 18.86
CA CYS A 82 1.17 6.10 20.09
C CYS A 82 1.55 7.58 19.92
N GLN A 83 2.65 7.85 19.20
CA GLN A 83 3.19 9.21 19.01
C GLN A 83 2.27 10.14 18.17
N PRO A 84 1.78 9.74 16.98
CA PRO A 84 0.88 10.55 16.18
C PRO A 84 -0.51 10.70 16.83
N GLN A 85 -0.99 9.71 17.60
CA GLN A 85 -2.23 9.86 18.37
C GLN A 85 -2.09 10.90 19.48
N GLU A 86 -0.95 10.95 20.15
CA GLU A 86 -0.70 11.97 21.18
C GLU A 86 -0.65 13.38 20.58
N ILE A 87 0.00 13.56 19.42
CA ILE A 87 0.03 14.84 18.70
C ILE A 87 -1.39 15.23 18.24
N ARG A 88 -2.16 14.27 17.70
CA ARG A 88 -3.56 14.50 17.28
C ARG A 88 -4.46 14.88 18.46
N ASN A 89 -4.25 14.27 19.62
CA ASN A 89 -4.99 14.58 20.85
C ASN A 89 -4.60 15.94 21.42
N LYS A 90 -3.31 16.29 21.40
CA LYS A 90 -2.82 17.63 21.76
C LYS A 90 -3.39 18.72 20.85
N MET A 91 -3.44 18.48 19.53
CA MET A 91 -4.09 19.42 18.59
C MET A 91 -5.59 19.58 18.88
N LYS A 92 -6.33 18.50 19.18
CA LYS A 92 -7.74 18.58 19.59
C LYS A 92 -7.93 19.39 20.87
N CYS A 93 -7.10 19.16 21.89
CA CYS A 93 -7.16 19.91 23.15
C CYS A 93 -6.82 21.40 22.95
N LEU A 94 -5.83 21.73 22.12
CA LEU A 94 -5.47 23.12 21.79
C LEU A 94 -6.59 23.86 21.03
N LEU A 95 -7.25 23.18 20.08
CA LEU A 95 -8.37 23.76 19.33
C LEU A 95 -9.60 24.00 20.20
N LEU A 96 -9.96 23.04 21.06
CA LEU A 96 -11.02 23.21 22.04
C LEU A 96 -10.69 24.32 23.05
N GLY A 97 -9.44 24.37 23.52
CA GLY A 97 -8.96 25.43 24.40
C GLY A 97 -9.03 26.82 23.75
N CYS A 98 -8.64 26.95 22.48
CA CYS A 98 -8.76 28.20 21.74
C CYS A 98 -10.22 28.62 21.53
N TYR A 99 -11.11 27.68 21.21
CA TYR A 99 -12.54 27.93 21.04
C TYR A 99 -13.18 28.45 22.32
N VAL A 100 -12.91 27.82 23.46
CA VAL A 100 -13.41 28.25 24.78
C VAL A 100 -12.84 29.62 25.18
N LYS A 101 -11.58 29.91 24.86
CA LYS A 101 -10.94 31.21 25.14
C LYS A 101 -11.54 32.34 24.30
N LEU A 102 -11.83 32.08 23.02
CA LEU A 102 -12.56 33.00 22.14
C LEU A 102 -13.96 33.32 22.70
N GLN A 103 -14.67 32.32 23.23
CA GLN A 103 -16.02 32.50 23.74
C GLN A 103 -16.08 33.33 25.03
N GLN A 104 -15.04 33.28 25.88
CA GLN A 104 -14.98 34.09 27.11
C GLN A 104 -14.51 35.53 26.92
N VAL A 105 -13.83 35.85 25.80
CA VAL A 105 -13.40 37.23 25.49
C VAL A 105 -14.52 38.03 24.82
N CYS A 106 -15.51 37.35 24.23
CA CYS A 106 -16.68 37.96 23.58
C CYS A 106 -17.89 38.16 24.51
N THR A 107 -17.74 38.02 25.83
CA THR A 107 -18.77 38.27 26.85
C THR A 107 -18.29 39.37 27.80
#